data_AF-A0AAE0V663-F1
#
_entry.id   AF-A0AAE0V663-F1
#
_cell.length_a   1.000
_cell.length_b   1.000
_cell.length_c   1.000
_cell.angle_alpha   90.00
_cell.angle_beta   90.00
_cell.angle_gamma   90.00
#
_symmetry.space_group_name_H-M   'P 1'
#
loop_
_entity.id
_entity.type
_entity.pdbx_description
1 polymer ?
#
loop_
_entity_poly.entity_id
_entity_poly.type
_entity_poly.pdbx_seq_one_letter_code
_entity_poly.pdbx_strand_id
1 'polypeptide(L)'
;MELLCPLSTIHRKNSSPAPWLSDVLRNNRRELRSAARKWKKSKLDTDLISYRMLLSKFSLDVTSAKTSFYKEKLETSAQDPRKLHNIFSSLLNPPAPPSPSSLTAEDFASFYTEKIERICQTFTSLPTSPTSHNQHSATPSLTQLSTLAAEEVLQITRSCNPTTCPLDPIPSAMLQTISPDLLPFITTVINGSLTSGHVPTAFKKARVIPILKKPALDPSDISNYRPVSLLSFLSKILERVVCNQLSDYLMQNNLYDPNQSGFKAAHSTETALLAVTEKLHAARSAKLSSILILLDLSAAFDTVNHKTLVHPQESWNLWNSMGMVCFLPGWSLISDTTTSARISACLADISSWMTAHQLKLNPSKTELLIIP
;
A
#
# COMPACT_ATOMS: atom_id res chain seq x y z
N MET A 1 6.26 0.44 27.78
CA MET A 1 5.87 1.09 26.52
C MET A 1 7.06 1.47 25.63
N GLU A 2 8.02 2.27 26.12
CA GLU A 2 9.06 2.92 25.30
C GLU A 2 9.83 2.01 24.32
N LEU A 3 10.15 0.77 24.70
CA LEU A 3 10.89 -0.17 23.85
C LEU A 3 10.09 -0.64 22.60
N LEU A 4 8.76 -0.65 22.66
CA LEU A 4 7.87 -1.17 21.60
C LEU A 4 7.10 -0.05 20.87
N CYS A 5 6.85 1.06 21.55
CA CYS A 5 6.20 2.26 21.03
C CYS A 5 6.85 3.47 21.74
N PRO A 6 8.03 3.93 21.27
CA PRO A 6 8.74 5.05 21.89
C PRO A 6 7.92 6.34 21.79
N LEU A 7 7.86 7.09 22.89
CA LEU A 7 7.14 8.37 22.93
C LEU A 7 7.84 9.37 22.02
N SER A 8 7.25 9.63 20.86
CA SER A 8 7.81 10.54 19.86
C SER A 8 6.90 11.75 19.64
N THR A 9 7.44 12.94 19.90
CA THR A 9 6.74 14.20 19.61
C THR A 9 6.72 14.41 18.09
N ILE A 10 5.70 13.86 17.42
CA ILE A 10 5.47 14.11 16.00
C ILE A 10 5.06 15.57 15.82
N HIS A 11 6.05 16.45 15.66
CA HIS A 11 5.84 17.74 15.04
C HIS A 11 5.29 17.48 13.63
N ARG A 12 3.97 17.61 13.47
CA ARG A 12 3.36 17.76 12.15
C ARG A 12 4.05 18.95 11.49
N LYS A 13 4.98 18.65 10.59
CA LYS A 13 5.34 19.56 9.50
C LYS A 13 4.07 19.73 8.67
N ASN A 14 3.25 20.68 9.09
CA ASN A 14 2.28 21.34 8.26
C ASN A 14 3.08 22.00 7.13
N SER A 15 3.40 21.24 6.09
CA SER A 15 3.53 21.82 4.77
C SER A 15 2.21 22.53 4.52
N SER A 16 2.23 23.85 4.64
CA SER A 16 1.07 24.67 4.36
C SER A 16 0.54 24.25 2.98
N PRO A 17 -0.77 23.95 2.83
CA PRO A 17 -1.33 23.63 1.53
C PRO A 17 -0.89 24.71 0.56
N ALA A 18 -0.32 24.32 -0.59
CA ALA A 18 0.35 25.23 -1.52
C ALA A 18 -0.48 26.52 -1.67
N PRO A 19 0.01 27.73 -1.34
CA PRO A 19 -0.86 28.79 -0.80
C PRO A 19 -2.05 29.23 -1.67
N TRP A 20 -1.95 29.05 -3.00
CA TRP A 20 -3.03 29.24 -3.98
C TRP A 20 -4.17 28.20 -3.89
N LEU A 21 -4.05 27.14 -3.09
CA LEU A 21 -4.98 26.01 -3.01
C LEU A 21 -6.12 26.27 -2.01
N SER A 22 -7.06 27.12 -2.41
CA SER A 22 -8.32 27.40 -1.70
C SER A 22 -9.19 26.16 -1.48
N ASP A 23 -10.13 26.23 -0.53
CA ASP A 23 -11.09 25.13 -0.30
C ASP A 23 -12.05 24.89 -1.47
N VAL A 24 -12.33 25.92 -2.28
CA VAL A 24 -13.05 25.77 -3.57
C VAL A 24 -12.27 24.84 -4.50
N LEU A 25 -10.97 25.06 -4.70
CA LEU A 25 -10.13 24.14 -5.50
C LEU A 25 -10.05 22.74 -4.89
N ARG A 26 -10.05 22.62 -3.56
CA ARG A 26 -10.08 21.31 -2.89
C ARG A 26 -11.41 20.59 -3.16
N ASN A 27 -12.53 21.31 -3.25
CA ASN A 27 -13.83 20.75 -3.60
C ASN A 27 -13.94 20.37 -5.09
N ASN A 28 -13.55 21.25 -6.02
CA ASN A 28 -13.52 20.95 -7.46
C ASN A 28 -12.64 19.70 -7.73
N ARG A 29 -11.55 19.52 -6.97
CA ARG A 29 -10.71 18.31 -7.00
C ARG A 29 -11.38 17.05 -6.44
N ARG A 30 -12.30 17.16 -5.46
CA ARG A 30 -13.13 16.03 -4.98
C ARG A 30 -14.14 15.62 -6.05
N GLU A 31 -14.84 16.59 -6.64
CA GLU A 31 -15.82 16.38 -7.72
C GLU A 31 -15.18 15.72 -8.94
N LEU A 32 -14.04 16.26 -9.41
CA LEU A 32 -13.24 15.68 -10.49
C LEU A 32 -12.86 14.21 -10.21
N ARG A 33 -12.43 13.90 -8.98
CA ARG A 33 -12.14 12.51 -8.56
C ARG A 33 -13.39 11.65 -8.52
N SER A 34 -14.55 12.20 -8.15
CA SER A 34 -15.82 11.48 -8.18
C SER A 34 -16.26 11.16 -9.61
N ALA A 35 -16.20 12.12 -10.53
CA ALA A 35 -16.48 11.90 -11.96
C ALA A 35 -15.50 10.87 -12.58
N ALA A 36 -14.21 10.95 -12.25
CA ALA A 36 -13.22 9.97 -12.67
C ALA A 36 -13.52 8.55 -12.18
N ARG A 37 -14.02 8.40 -10.94
CA ARG A 37 -14.49 7.11 -10.39
C ARG A 37 -15.78 6.64 -11.07
N LYS A 38 -16.73 7.55 -11.34
CA LYS A 38 -17.98 7.24 -12.04
C LYS A 38 -17.70 6.69 -13.44
N TRP A 39 -16.95 7.41 -14.27
CA TRP A 39 -16.55 6.96 -15.60
C TRP A 39 -15.77 5.63 -15.57
N LYS A 40 -14.85 5.45 -14.61
CA LYS A 40 -14.13 4.17 -14.47
C LYS A 40 -15.04 2.98 -14.17
N LYS A 41 -16.19 3.19 -13.51
CA LYS A 41 -17.21 2.17 -13.24
C LYS A 41 -18.20 1.99 -14.40
N SER A 42 -18.70 3.08 -14.98
CA SER A 42 -19.77 3.03 -16.00
C SER A 42 -19.27 2.78 -17.42
N LYS A 43 -18.04 3.21 -17.74
CA LYS A 43 -17.43 3.20 -19.09
C LYS A 43 -18.19 3.98 -20.17
N LEU A 44 -19.25 4.70 -19.82
CA LEU A 44 -20.07 5.49 -20.76
C LEU A 44 -19.35 6.76 -21.23
N ASP A 45 -19.50 7.11 -22.50
CA ASP A 45 -18.93 8.35 -23.06
C ASP A 45 -19.53 9.62 -22.45
N THR A 46 -20.79 9.59 -22.01
CA THR A 46 -21.41 10.71 -21.28
C THR A 46 -20.69 11.02 -19.97
N ASP A 47 -20.20 9.99 -19.27
CA ASP A 47 -19.37 10.16 -18.07
C ASP A 47 -17.93 10.54 -18.41
N LEU A 48 -17.38 10.09 -19.55
CA LEU A 48 -16.07 10.52 -20.05
C LEU A 48 -16.08 12.02 -20.41
N ILE A 49 -17.12 12.49 -21.10
CA ILE A 49 -17.33 13.91 -21.42
C ILE A 49 -17.46 14.71 -20.12
N SER A 50 -18.29 14.26 -19.19
CA SER A 50 -18.46 14.91 -17.88
C SER A 50 -17.15 15.03 -17.10
N TYR A 51 -16.35 13.96 -17.08
CA TYR A 51 -15.01 13.96 -16.48
C TYR A 51 -14.04 14.92 -17.21
N ARG A 52 -14.03 14.93 -18.55
CA ARG A 52 -13.18 15.82 -19.36
C ARG A 52 -13.52 17.30 -19.16
N MET A 53 -14.81 17.65 -19.07
CA MET A 53 -15.24 19.03 -18.77
C MET A 53 -14.76 19.47 -17.38
N LEU A 54 -14.95 18.63 -16.35
CA LEU A 54 -14.48 18.91 -15.00
C LEU A 54 -12.94 18.99 -14.92
N LEU A 55 -12.22 18.19 -15.71
CA LEU A 55 -10.76 18.23 -15.79
C LEU A 55 -10.27 19.54 -16.41
N SER A 56 -10.90 19.97 -17.51
CA SER A 56 -10.62 21.25 -18.17
C SER A 56 -10.87 22.42 -17.22
N LYS A 57 -12.06 22.47 -16.61
CA LYS A 57 -12.42 23.50 -15.61
C LYS A 57 -11.42 23.53 -14.45
N PHE A 58 -11.14 22.39 -13.82
CA PHE A 58 -10.19 22.32 -12.71
C PHE A 58 -8.77 22.76 -13.11
N SER A 59 -8.32 22.46 -14.34
CA SER A 59 -7.03 22.93 -14.86
C SER A 59 -7.01 24.45 -15.06
N LEU A 60 -8.12 25.05 -15.52
CA LEU A 60 -8.27 26.51 -15.64
C LEU A 60 -8.31 27.16 -14.25
N ASP A 61 -9.12 26.64 -13.32
CA ASP A 61 -9.24 27.14 -11.95
C ASP A 61 -7.87 27.14 -11.23
N VAL A 62 -7.10 26.04 -11.35
CA VAL A 62 -5.75 25.91 -10.77
C VAL A 62 -4.75 26.86 -11.43
N THR A 63 -4.86 27.09 -12.74
CA THR A 63 -3.99 28.03 -13.46
C THR A 63 -4.29 29.46 -13.03
N SER A 64 -5.56 29.85 -12.99
CA SER A 64 -6.02 31.16 -12.51
C SER A 64 -5.55 31.44 -11.08
N ALA A 65 -5.80 30.51 -10.14
CA ALA A 65 -5.40 30.70 -8.74
C ALA A 65 -3.88 30.82 -8.54
N LYS A 66 -3.08 30.06 -9.31
CA LYS A 66 -1.62 30.23 -9.34
C LYS A 66 -1.23 31.61 -9.86
N THR A 67 -1.77 32.03 -11.01
CA THR A 67 -1.46 33.32 -11.62
C THR A 67 -1.81 34.48 -10.68
N SER A 68 -3.00 34.48 -10.07
CA SER A 68 -3.39 35.51 -9.11
C SER A 68 -2.45 35.54 -7.89
N PHE A 69 -2.17 34.38 -7.28
CA PHE A 69 -1.27 34.30 -6.12
C PHE A 69 0.15 34.79 -6.42
N TYR A 70 0.74 34.37 -7.54
CA TYR A 70 2.10 34.82 -7.90
C TYR A 70 2.14 36.28 -8.33
N LYS A 71 1.07 36.80 -8.98
CA LYS A 71 0.92 38.23 -9.27
C LYS A 71 0.88 39.05 -7.98
N GLU A 72 -0.05 38.75 -7.08
CA GLU A 72 -0.20 39.41 -5.77
C GLU A 72 1.11 39.37 -4.96
N LYS A 73 1.79 38.21 -4.94
CA LYS A 73 3.07 38.04 -4.24
C LYS A 73 4.19 38.88 -4.85
N LEU A 74 4.23 39.05 -6.18
CA LEU A 74 5.19 39.92 -6.87
C LEU A 74 4.88 41.40 -6.60
N GLU A 75 3.61 41.81 -6.70
CA GLU A 75 3.15 43.18 -6.41
C GLU A 75 3.45 43.59 -4.96
N THR A 76 3.13 42.71 -3.99
CA THR A 76 3.45 42.92 -2.57
C THR A 76 4.96 42.96 -2.29
N SER A 77 5.78 42.33 -3.15
CA SER A 77 7.25 42.31 -3.00
C SER A 77 7.96 43.36 -3.87
N ALA A 78 7.23 44.19 -4.63
CA ALA A 78 7.79 44.99 -5.72
C ALA A 78 8.91 45.98 -5.30
N GLN A 79 8.88 46.44 -4.04
CA GLN A 79 9.88 47.38 -3.50
C GLN A 79 11.11 46.69 -2.87
N ASP A 80 11.18 45.34 -2.86
CA ASP A 80 12.29 44.58 -2.30
C ASP A 80 12.95 43.69 -3.38
N PRO A 81 14.05 44.15 -4.01
CA PRO A 81 14.76 43.39 -5.04
C PRO A 81 15.26 42.01 -4.58
N ARG A 82 15.55 41.82 -3.27
CA ARG A 82 15.99 40.53 -2.74
C ARG A 82 14.82 39.56 -2.64
N LYS A 83 13.65 40.01 -2.18
CA LYS A 83 12.42 39.20 -2.19
C LYS A 83 11.98 38.86 -3.62
N LEU A 84 12.01 39.82 -4.55
CA LEU A 84 11.74 39.56 -5.97
C LEU A 84 12.70 38.51 -6.55
N HIS A 85 14.01 38.68 -6.36
CA HIS A 85 15.00 37.71 -6.85
C HIS A 85 14.76 36.30 -6.27
N ASN A 86 14.44 36.19 -4.98
CA ASN A 86 14.11 34.91 -4.34
C ASN A 86 12.79 34.29 -4.83
N ILE A 87 11.83 35.10 -5.29
CA ILE A 87 10.60 34.60 -5.92
C ILE A 87 10.90 34.08 -7.34
N PHE A 88 11.66 34.83 -8.13
CA PHE A 88 12.05 34.42 -9.49
C PHE A 88 12.97 33.19 -9.49
N SER A 89 13.98 33.14 -8.63
CA SER A 89 14.87 31.98 -8.54
C SER A 89 14.11 30.71 -8.14
N SER A 90 13.20 30.81 -7.16
CA SER A 90 12.32 29.70 -6.75
C SER A 90 11.30 29.25 -7.81
N LEU A 91 11.11 30.01 -8.90
CA LEU A 91 10.19 29.69 -10.00
C LEU A 91 10.92 29.17 -11.25
N LEU A 92 12.06 29.78 -11.59
CA LEU A 92 12.84 29.46 -12.78
C LEU A 92 13.85 28.34 -12.54
N ASN A 93 14.43 28.30 -11.33
CA ASN A 93 15.35 27.25 -10.90
C ASN A 93 14.61 26.35 -9.88
N PRO A 94 13.89 25.30 -10.34
CA PRO A 94 13.51 24.23 -9.41
C PRO A 94 14.79 23.71 -8.73
N PRO A 95 14.70 23.20 -7.48
CA PRO A 95 15.86 22.62 -6.81
C PRO A 95 16.46 21.56 -7.73
N ALA A 96 17.78 21.64 -7.94
CA ALA A 96 18.48 20.74 -8.83
C ALA A 96 18.16 19.28 -8.48
N PRO A 97 18.11 18.35 -9.46
CA PRO A 97 18.14 16.94 -9.12
C PRO A 97 19.34 16.70 -8.21
N PRO A 98 19.20 15.88 -7.15
CA PRO A 98 20.30 15.63 -6.23
C PRO A 98 21.53 15.17 -7.02
N SER A 99 22.71 15.66 -6.61
CA SER A 99 23.99 15.22 -7.15
C SER A 99 23.99 13.69 -7.28
N PRO A 100 24.48 13.12 -8.40
CA PRO A 100 24.39 11.68 -8.64
C PRO A 100 24.99 10.93 -7.45
N SER A 101 24.12 10.23 -6.72
CA SER A 101 24.48 9.56 -5.48
C SER A 101 25.57 8.53 -5.76
N SER A 102 26.59 8.48 -4.93
CA SER A 102 27.66 7.46 -5.03
C SER A 102 27.16 6.02 -4.85
N LEU A 103 25.89 5.85 -4.47
CA LEU A 103 25.18 4.58 -4.35
C LEU A 103 25.13 3.83 -5.70
N THR A 104 25.80 2.69 -5.74
CA THR A 104 25.77 1.75 -6.86
C THR A 104 24.60 0.78 -6.74
N ALA A 105 24.35 -0.01 -7.79
CA ALA A 105 23.37 -1.09 -7.72
C ALA A 105 23.73 -2.16 -6.68
N GLU A 106 25.02 -2.35 -6.39
CA GLU A 106 25.50 -3.34 -5.42
C GLU A 106 25.22 -2.89 -3.98
N ASP A 107 25.37 -1.60 -3.69
CA ASP A 107 25.02 -1.01 -2.37
C ASP A 107 23.53 -1.18 -2.04
N PHE A 108 22.66 -1.10 -3.05
CA PHE A 108 21.24 -1.42 -2.89
C PHE A 108 21.02 -2.93 -2.69
N ALA A 109 21.72 -3.79 -3.44
CA ALA A 109 21.55 -5.24 -3.37
C ALA A 109 21.99 -5.82 -2.02
N SER A 110 23.17 -5.42 -1.52
CA SER A 110 23.68 -5.82 -0.20
C SER A 110 22.76 -5.30 0.92
N PHE A 111 22.48 -4.00 0.96
CA PHE A 111 21.63 -3.39 1.99
C PHE A 111 20.25 -4.03 2.08
N TYR A 112 19.59 -4.31 0.94
CA TYR A 112 18.29 -4.97 0.97
C TYR A 112 18.41 -6.42 1.46
N THR A 113 19.39 -7.19 0.99
CA THR A 113 19.58 -8.60 1.37
C THR A 113 19.89 -8.74 2.86
N GLU A 114 20.94 -8.06 3.34
CA GLU A 114 21.33 -8.06 4.76
C GLU A 114 20.19 -7.60 5.69
N LYS A 115 19.38 -6.62 5.25
CA LYS A 115 18.23 -6.13 6.02
C LYS A 115 17.20 -7.24 6.24
N ILE A 116 16.98 -8.10 5.25
CA ILE A 116 16.04 -9.24 5.39
C ILE A 116 16.67 -10.34 6.24
N GLU A 117 17.94 -10.67 6.03
CA GLU A 117 18.67 -11.63 6.88
C GLU A 117 18.64 -11.22 8.36
N ARG A 118 18.93 -9.96 8.68
CA ARG A 118 18.84 -9.40 10.05
C ARG A 118 17.42 -9.35 10.62
N ILE A 119 16.38 -9.53 9.81
CA ILE A 119 15.00 -9.73 10.29
C ILE A 119 14.76 -11.22 10.52
N CYS A 120 15.06 -12.09 9.56
CA CYS A 120 14.88 -13.52 9.66
C CYS A 120 15.67 -14.15 10.83
N GLN A 121 16.90 -13.67 11.09
CA GLN A 121 17.72 -14.06 12.24
C GLN A 121 17.02 -13.81 13.59
N THR A 122 16.11 -12.82 13.69
CA THR A 122 15.35 -12.59 14.94
C THR A 122 14.18 -13.56 15.16
N PHE A 123 13.92 -14.48 14.23
CA PHE A 123 12.97 -15.58 14.41
C PHE A 123 13.68 -16.91 14.73
N THR A 124 14.87 -17.15 14.17
CA THR A 124 15.62 -18.42 14.31
C THR A 124 16.11 -18.70 15.74
N SER A 125 16.17 -17.68 16.61
CA SER A 125 16.61 -17.81 18.01
C SER A 125 15.54 -18.36 18.97
N LEU A 126 14.30 -18.56 18.50
CA LEU A 126 13.20 -19.08 19.31
C LEU A 126 13.12 -20.61 19.21
N PRO A 127 13.07 -21.34 20.35
CA PRO A 127 12.81 -22.77 20.33
C PRO A 127 11.47 -23.08 19.67
N THR A 128 11.46 -23.98 18.69
CA THR A 128 10.27 -24.39 17.92
C THR A 128 9.30 -25.19 18.78
N SER A 129 8.60 -24.49 19.67
CA SER A 129 7.51 -25.05 20.48
C SER A 129 6.34 -25.38 19.55
N PRO A 130 5.90 -26.64 19.43
CA PRO A 130 4.79 -26.99 18.55
C PRO A 130 3.51 -26.37 19.08
N THR A 131 3.05 -25.29 18.44
CA THR A 131 1.82 -24.60 18.82
C THR A 131 0.65 -25.57 18.61
N SER A 132 -0.03 -25.94 19.69
CA SER A 132 -1.16 -26.86 19.67
C SER A 132 -2.38 -26.19 19.04
N HIS A 133 -2.44 -26.20 17.71
CA HIS A 133 -3.56 -25.64 16.96
C HIS A 133 -4.86 -26.36 17.28
N ASN A 134 -5.78 -25.64 17.95
CA ASN A 134 -7.14 -26.11 18.18
C ASN A 134 -7.81 -26.48 16.86
N GLN A 135 -8.30 -27.73 16.78
CA GLN A 135 -9.02 -28.26 15.63
C GLN A 135 -10.29 -27.45 15.37
N HIS A 136 -10.21 -26.49 14.45
CA HIS A 136 -11.38 -25.82 13.90
C HIS A 136 -11.86 -26.60 12.67
N SER A 137 -13.17 -26.52 12.44
CA SER A 137 -13.92 -27.23 11.40
C SER A 137 -13.20 -27.25 10.06
N ALA A 138 -13.28 -28.38 9.35
CA ALA A 138 -12.66 -28.57 8.05
C ALA A 138 -13.01 -27.42 7.08
N THR A 139 -12.08 -26.49 6.90
CA THR A 139 -12.18 -25.47 5.87
C THR A 139 -12.13 -26.18 4.52
N PRO A 140 -12.86 -25.68 3.50
CA PRO A 140 -12.61 -26.10 2.13
C PRO A 140 -11.13 -25.87 1.79
N SER A 141 -10.61 -26.60 0.80
CA SER A 141 -9.23 -26.50 0.36
C SER A 141 -9.20 -26.32 -1.16
N LEU A 142 -8.52 -25.28 -1.63
CA LEU A 142 -8.28 -25.04 -3.05
C LEU A 142 -7.16 -25.96 -3.54
N THR A 143 -7.52 -27.19 -3.91
CA THR A 143 -6.57 -28.24 -4.30
C THR A 143 -5.99 -28.05 -5.69
N GLN A 144 -6.70 -27.36 -6.59
CA GLN A 144 -6.30 -27.14 -7.99
C GLN A 144 -6.77 -25.77 -8.49
N LEU A 145 -6.07 -25.24 -9.49
CA LEU A 145 -6.46 -24.04 -10.25
C LEU A 145 -7.08 -24.47 -11.59
N SER A 146 -8.12 -23.77 -12.05
CA SER A 146 -8.79 -24.05 -13.31
C SER A 146 -8.07 -23.42 -14.51
N THR A 147 -8.03 -24.11 -15.65
CA THR A 147 -7.63 -23.52 -16.94
C THR A 147 -8.67 -22.54 -17.46
N LEU A 148 -8.24 -21.47 -18.12
CA LEU A 148 -9.11 -20.45 -18.72
C LEU A 148 -9.35 -20.69 -20.21
N ALA A 149 -10.49 -20.24 -20.72
CA ALA A 149 -10.72 -20.07 -22.15
C ALA A 149 -9.88 -18.91 -22.71
N ALA A 150 -9.58 -18.97 -24.01
CA ALA A 150 -8.74 -17.98 -24.67
C ALA A 150 -9.29 -16.54 -24.53
N GLU A 151 -10.61 -16.34 -24.64
CA GLU A 151 -11.22 -15.01 -24.48
C GLU A 151 -11.04 -14.45 -23.05
N GLU A 152 -11.10 -15.28 -22.01
CA GLU A 152 -10.85 -14.84 -20.63
C GLU A 152 -9.39 -14.36 -20.46
N VAL A 153 -8.44 -15.09 -21.06
CA VAL A 153 -7.03 -14.68 -21.10
C VAL A 153 -6.88 -13.35 -21.86
N LEU A 154 -7.58 -13.16 -22.98
CA LEU A 154 -7.56 -11.90 -23.75
C LEU A 154 -8.12 -10.72 -22.94
N GLN A 155 -9.26 -10.90 -22.26
CA GLN A 155 -9.87 -9.88 -21.40
C GLN A 155 -8.95 -9.52 -20.22
N ILE A 156 -8.34 -10.51 -19.56
CA ILE A 156 -7.34 -10.28 -18.51
C ILE A 156 -6.14 -9.51 -19.08
N THR A 157 -5.56 -9.97 -20.19
CA THR A 157 -4.43 -9.30 -20.88
C THR A 157 -4.72 -7.84 -21.20
N ARG A 158 -5.92 -7.52 -21.70
CA ARG A 158 -6.37 -6.14 -22.00
C ARG A 158 -6.69 -5.31 -20.75
N SER A 159 -7.15 -5.94 -19.66
CA SER A 159 -7.49 -5.25 -18.40
C SER A 159 -6.26 -4.82 -17.56
N CYS A 160 -5.13 -5.53 -17.73
CA CYS A 160 -3.89 -5.23 -17.01
C CYS A 160 -3.30 -3.86 -17.39
N ASN A 161 -2.61 -3.20 -16.45
CA ASN A 161 -1.90 -1.96 -16.75
C ASN A 161 -0.62 -2.26 -17.57
N PRO A 162 -0.44 -1.71 -18.79
CA PRO A 162 0.73 -1.97 -19.63
C PRO A 162 2.00 -1.37 -19.02
N THR A 163 2.80 -2.20 -18.34
CA THR A 163 3.84 -1.74 -17.41
C THR A 163 5.22 -2.38 -17.62
N THR A 164 5.74 -2.35 -18.84
CA THR A 164 7.06 -1.75 -19.12
C THR A 164 8.26 -2.29 -18.33
N CYS A 165 8.42 -3.59 -18.10
CA CYS A 165 9.66 -4.09 -17.48
C CYS A 165 10.82 -4.09 -18.48
N PRO A 166 11.98 -3.51 -18.19
CA PRO A 166 13.48 -3.59 -19.74
C PRO A 166 14.01 -5.01 -19.95
N LEU A 167 13.18 -5.98 -19.59
CA LEU A 167 13.35 -7.42 -19.77
C LEU A 167 12.19 -8.01 -20.62
N ASP A 168 11.08 -7.27 -20.79
CA ASP A 168 10.07 -7.56 -21.81
C ASP A 168 10.68 -7.31 -23.21
N PRO A 169 10.50 -8.21 -24.20
CA PRO A 169 11.08 -8.04 -25.53
C PRO A 169 10.38 -6.94 -26.38
N ILE A 170 9.17 -6.55 -26.00
CA ILE A 170 8.37 -5.49 -26.62
C ILE A 170 7.63 -4.68 -25.55
N PRO A 171 7.25 -3.40 -25.82
CA PRO A 171 6.42 -2.61 -24.91
C PRO A 171 5.11 -3.33 -24.55
N SER A 172 4.71 -3.33 -23.28
CA SER A 172 3.49 -4.05 -22.86
C SER A 172 2.22 -3.53 -23.55
N ALA A 173 2.17 -2.23 -23.89
CA ALA A 173 1.06 -1.65 -24.65
C ALA A 173 1.01 -2.18 -26.09
N MET A 174 2.16 -2.41 -26.72
CA MET A 174 2.24 -3.06 -28.05
C MET A 174 1.79 -4.51 -27.96
N LEU A 175 2.23 -5.24 -26.92
CA LEU A 175 1.78 -6.62 -26.66
C LEU A 175 0.25 -6.69 -26.46
N GLN A 176 -0.35 -5.72 -25.76
CA GLN A 176 -1.82 -5.62 -25.66
C GLN A 176 -2.50 -5.39 -27.01
N THR A 177 -1.94 -4.55 -27.89
CA THR A 177 -2.50 -4.33 -29.24
C THR A 177 -2.49 -5.61 -30.08
N ILE A 178 -1.36 -6.34 -30.11
CA ILE A 178 -1.21 -7.60 -30.88
C ILE A 178 -1.62 -8.86 -30.09
N SER A 179 -2.26 -8.68 -28.92
CA SER A 179 -2.67 -9.79 -28.06
C SER A 179 -3.66 -10.78 -28.69
N PRO A 180 -4.55 -10.42 -29.65
CA PRO A 180 -5.39 -11.39 -30.34
C PRO A 180 -4.57 -12.40 -31.16
N ASP A 181 -3.56 -11.93 -31.89
CA ASP A 181 -2.73 -12.76 -32.77
C ASP A 181 -1.81 -13.69 -31.96
N LEU A 182 -1.35 -13.21 -30.80
CA LEU A 182 -0.54 -14.00 -29.86
C LEU A 182 -1.38 -14.87 -28.90
N LEU A 183 -2.71 -14.78 -28.95
CA LEU A 183 -3.59 -15.35 -27.92
C LEU A 183 -3.45 -16.87 -27.73
N PRO A 184 -3.30 -17.71 -28.77
CA PRO A 184 -3.11 -19.15 -28.58
C PRO A 184 -1.85 -19.45 -27.76
N PHE A 185 -0.76 -18.73 -28.01
CA PHE A 185 0.52 -18.91 -27.32
C PHE A 185 0.45 -18.43 -25.87
N ILE A 186 -0.15 -17.25 -25.63
CA ILE A 186 -0.35 -16.72 -24.27
C ILE A 186 -1.23 -17.69 -23.45
N THR A 187 -2.37 -18.12 -24.02
CA THR A 187 -3.30 -19.07 -23.38
C THR A 187 -2.61 -20.40 -23.05
N THR A 188 -1.79 -20.93 -23.97
CA THR A 188 -1.03 -22.17 -23.76
C THR A 188 -0.03 -22.05 -22.61
N VAL A 189 0.72 -20.94 -22.53
CA VAL A 189 1.70 -20.71 -21.45
C VAL A 189 1.01 -20.52 -20.09
N ILE A 190 -0.10 -19.79 -20.05
CA ILE A 190 -0.88 -19.58 -18.82
C ILE A 190 -1.49 -20.91 -18.34
N ASN A 191 -2.26 -21.60 -19.18
CA ASN A 191 -2.90 -22.86 -18.80
C ASN A 191 -1.89 -23.97 -18.50
N GLY A 192 -0.78 -24.05 -19.23
CA GLY A 192 0.31 -24.98 -18.92
C GLY A 192 0.93 -24.73 -17.55
N SER A 193 1.08 -23.46 -17.13
CA SER A 193 1.55 -23.11 -15.78
C SER A 193 0.53 -23.46 -14.68
N LEU A 194 -0.77 -23.29 -14.94
CA LEU A 194 -1.84 -23.61 -13.99
C LEU A 194 -1.96 -25.12 -13.77
N THR A 195 -2.04 -25.90 -14.85
CA THR A 195 -2.19 -27.37 -14.81
C THR A 195 -0.95 -28.07 -14.23
N SER A 196 0.25 -27.53 -14.45
CA SER A 196 1.50 -28.10 -13.89
C SER A 196 1.84 -27.62 -12.48
N GLY A 197 1.14 -26.59 -11.97
CA GLY A 197 1.52 -25.88 -10.75
C GLY A 197 2.88 -25.14 -10.84
N HIS A 198 3.50 -25.04 -12.01
CA HIS A 198 4.87 -24.54 -12.17
C HIS A 198 4.92 -23.18 -12.88
N VAL A 199 5.24 -22.11 -12.15
CA VAL A 199 5.52 -20.79 -12.72
C VAL A 199 6.82 -20.82 -13.55
N PRO A 200 6.82 -20.41 -14.84
CA PRO A 200 8.00 -20.44 -15.70
C PRO A 200 9.22 -19.71 -15.13
N THR A 201 10.43 -20.23 -15.37
CA THR A 201 11.69 -19.63 -14.86
C THR A 201 11.94 -18.22 -15.39
N ALA A 202 11.45 -17.88 -16.58
CA ALA A 202 11.48 -16.52 -17.13
C ALA A 202 10.53 -15.56 -16.39
N PHE A 203 9.43 -16.04 -15.81
CA PHE A 203 8.44 -15.23 -15.10
C PHE A 203 8.86 -14.95 -13.65
N LYS A 204 9.71 -15.80 -13.08
CA LYS A 204 10.36 -15.64 -11.77
C LYS A 204 11.46 -14.55 -11.75
N LYS A 205 11.75 -13.89 -12.88
CA LYS A 205 12.75 -12.81 -12.97
C LYS A 205 12.07 -11.43 -12.89
N ALA A 206 12.62 -10.56 -12.06
CA ALA A 206 12.18 -9.17 -11.93
C ALA A 206 13.36 -8.21 -12.04
N ARG A 207 13.10 -6.99 -12.54
CA ARG A 207 14.02 -5.86 -12.51
C ARG A 207 13.69 -4.97 -11.32
N VAL A 208 14.47 -5.07 -10.24
CA VAL A 208 14.31 -4.21 -9.06
C VAL A 208 14.80 -2.80 -9.38
N ILE A 209 13.96 -1.79 -9.10
CA ILE A 209 14.34 -0.37 -9.17
C ILE A 209 14.16 0.26 -7.78
N PRO A 210 15.21 0.85 -7.17
CA PRO A 210 15.08 1.66 -5.97
C PRO A 210 14.29 2.95 -6.27
N ILE A 211 13.22 3.21 -5.50
CA ILE A 211 12.43 4.45 -5.59
C ILE A 211 12.38 5.15 -4.24
N LEU A 212 12.78 6.43 -4.19
CA LEU A 212 12.81 7.24 -2.96
C LEU A 212 11.41 7.35 -2.33
N LYS A 213 11.29 7.02 -1.03
CA LYS A 213 10.01 6.91 -0.30
C LYS A 213 9.18 8.20 -0.30
N LYS A 214 9.82 9.36 -0.32
CA LYS A 214 9.24 10.72 -0.38
C LYS A 214 10.27 11.65 -1.05
N PRO A 215 9.88 12.64 -1.89
CA PRO A 215 10.83 13.53 -2.58
C PRO A 215 11.68 14.46 -1.69
N ALA A 216 11.41 14.52 -0.39
CA ALA A 216 12.10 15.39 0.58
C ALA A 216 12.89 14.60 1.64
N LEU A 217 13.28 13.37 1.32
CA LEU A 217 14.22 12.55 2.10
C LEU A 217 15.61 12.64 1.45
N ASP A 218 16.65 12.37 2.22
CA ASP A 218 18.03 12.35 1.71
C ASP A 218 18.20 11.22 0.67
N PRO A 219 18.53 11.53 -0.60
CA PRO A 219 18.80 10.55 -1.64
C PRO A 219 20.14 9.81 -1.46
N SER A 220 21.00 10.28 -0.55
CA SER A 220 22.29 9.65 -0.20
C SER A 220 22.12 8.45 0.74
N ASP A 221 20.99 8.39 1.47
CA ASP A 221 20.67 7.30 2.40
C ASP A 221 19.85 6.20 1.69
N ILE A 222 20.47 5.03 1.52
CA ILE A 222 19.85 3.81 0.96
C ILE A 222 18.55 3.45 1.69
N SER A 223 18.49 3.70 3.01
CA SER A 223 17.31 3.43 3.82
C SER A 223 16.08 4.23 3.37
N ASN A 224 16.25 5.37 2.69
CA ASN A 224 15.14 6.18 2.18
C ASN A 224 14.48 5.63 0.91
N TYR A 225 14.98 4.54 0.32
CA TYR A 225 14.42 3.95 -0.90
C TYR A 225 13.50 2.74 -0.61
N ARG A 226 12.66 2.39 -1.59
CA ARG A 226 11.92 1.12 -1.66
C ARG A 226 12.42 0.31 -2.86
N PRO A 227 12.70 -0.99 -2.73
CA PRO A 227 12.84 -1.85 -3.89
C PRO A 227 11.47 -2.00 -4.57
N VAL A 228 11.40 -1.75 -5.88
CA VAL A 228 10.19 -1.98 -6.68
C VAL A 228 10.51 -3.00 -7.77
N SER A 229 10.01 -4.22 -7.61
CA SER A 229 10.19 -5.33 -8.54
C SER A 229 9.33 -5.15 -9.79
N LEU A 230 9.97 -4.79 -10.91
CA LEU A 230 9.31 -4.79 -12.22
C LEU A 230 9.33 -6.20 -12.81
N LEU A 231 8.21 -6.89 -12.70
CA LEU A 231 7.95 -8.19 -13.33
C LEU A 231 7.60 -8.03 -14.82
N SER A 232 7.91 -9.05 -15.63
CA SER A 232 7.53 -9.08 -17.04
C SER A 232 6.01 -9.07 -17.23
N PHE A 233 5.52 -8.58 -18.36
CA PHE A 233 4.09 -8.38 -18.57
C PHE A 233 3.30 -9.69 -18.59
N LEU A 234 3.87 -10.76 -19.14
CA LEU A 234 3.26 -12.10 -19.13
C LEU A 234 3.26 -12.72 -17.73
N SER A 235 4.27 -12.46 -16.89
CA SER A 235 4.29 -12.88 -15.48
C SER A 235 3.13 -12.23 -14.71
N LYS A 236 2.92 -10.92 -14.88
CA LYS A 236 1.79 -10.19 -14.29
C LYS A 236 0.41 -10.69 -14.74
N ILE A 237 0.30 -11.25 -15.96
CA ILE A 237 -0.94 -11.89 -16.43
C ILE A 237 -1.17 -13.21 -15.68
N LEU A 238 -0.14 -14.05 -15.52
CA LEU A 238 -0.24 -15.29 -14.73
C LEU A 238 -0.60 -14.99 -13.27
N GLU A 239 0.10 -14.06 -12.62
CA GLU A 239 -0.21 -13.61 -11.26
C GLU A 239 -1.64 -13.10 -11.15
N ARG A 240 -2.14 -12.36 -12.16
CA ARG A 240 -3.54 -11.89 -12.20
C ARG A 240 -4.53 -13.04 -12.29
N VAL A 241 -4.27 -14.06 -13.14
CA VAL A 241 -5.17 -15.22 -13.27
C VAL A 241 -5.26 -15.99 -11.95
N VAL A 242 -4.12 -16.27 -11.31
CA VAL A 242 -4.07 -16.96 -10.01
C VAL A 242 -4.71 -16.10 -8.90
N CYS A 243 -4.44 -14.80 -8.87
CA CYS A 243 -5.01 -13.86 -7.90
C CYS A 243 -6.54 -13.74 -8.01
N ASN A 244 -7.10 -13.76 -9.23
CA ASN A 244 -8.54 -13.77 -9.45
C ASN A 244 -9.15 -15.06 -8.85
N GLN A 245 -8.68 -16.24 -9.27
CA GLN A 245 -9.20 -17.53 -8.75
C GLN A 245 -9.09 -17.66 -7.23
N LEU A 246 -7.98 -17.21 -6.63
CA LEU A 246 -7.84 -17.14 -5.17
C LEU A 246 -8.86 -16.20 -4.54
N SER A 247 -9.11 -15.04 -5.13
CA SER A 247 -10.08 -14.06 -4.59
C SER A 247 -11.52 -14.56 -4.69
N ASP A 248 -11.88 -15.19 -5.81
CA ASP A 248 -13.20 -15.80 -6.03
C ASP A 248 -13.42 -16.96 -5.06
N TYR A 249 -12.41 -17.82 -4.86
CA TYR A 249 -12.41 -18.88 -3.87
C TYR A 249 -12.60 -18.36 -2.43
N LEU A 250 -11.85 -17.32 -2.03
CA LEU A 250 -12.00 -16.72 -0.71
C LEU A 250 -13.38 -16.08 -0.52
N MET A 251 -13.91 -15.43 -1.57
CA MET A 251 -15.25 -14.82 -1.53
C MET A 251 -16.36 -15.88 -1.40
N GLN A 252 -16.36 -16.91 -2.24
CA GLN A 252 -17.40 -17.95 -2.26
C GLN A 252 -17.51 -18.70 -0.93
N ASN A 253 -16.37 -18.91 -0.25
CA ASN A 253 -16.30 -19.64 1.01
C ASN A 253 -16.35 -18.72 2.26
N ASN A 254 -16.63 -17.41 2.07
CA ASN A 254 -16.62 -16.38 3.12
C ASN A 254 -15.30 -16.26 3.90
N LEU A 255 -14.18 -16.63 3.28
CA LEU A 255 -12.83 -16.61 3.83
C LEU A 255 -12.16 -15.23 3.66
N TYR A 256 -12.85 -14.17 4.10
CA TYR A 256 -12.27 -12.83 4.23
C TYR A 256 -12.62 -12.25 5.59
N ASP A 257 -11.62 -11.73 6.32
CA ASP A 257 -11.88 -10.97 7.55
C ASP A 257 -12.84 -9.79 7.24
N PRO A 258 -13.92 -9.59 8.03
CA PRO A 258 -14.88 -8.51 7.81
C PRO A 258 -14.27 -7.11 8.01
N ASN A 259 -13.23 -6.97 8.82
CA ASN A 259 -12.48 -5.74 9.05
C ASN A 259 -11.40 -5.48 7.98
N GLN A 260 -10.94 -6.51 7.26
CA GLN A 260 -9.97 -6.34 6.17
C GLN A 260 -10.54 -5.41 5.08
N SER A 261 -9.86 -4.29 4.86
CA SER A 261 -10.11 -3.38 3.72
C SER A 261 -8.91 -3.23 2.78
N GLY A 262 -7.74 -3.76 3.14
CA GLY A 262 -6.57 -3.80 2.27
C GLY A 262 -6.67 -4.92 1.23
N PHE A 263 -6.42 -4.61 -0.04
CA PHE A 263 -6.39 -5.54 -1.18
C PHE A 263 -7.70 -6.31 -1.48
N LYS A 264 -8.79 -6.00 -0.78
CA LYS A 264 -10.12 -6.60 -0.95
C LYS A 264 -10.97 -5.82 -1.95
N ALA A 265 -11.70 -6.51 -2.83
CA ALA A 265 -12.57 -5.87 -3.82
C ALA A 265 -13.66 -5.02 -3.15
N ALA A 266 -14.03 -3.89 -3.78
CA ALA A 266 -14.97 -2.88 -3.25
C ALA A 266 -14.59 -2.14 -1.94
N HIS A 267 -13.52 -2.54 -1.24
CA HIS A 267 -12.99 -1.82 -0.07
C HIS A 267 -11.93 -0.76 -0.44
N SER A 268 -11.61 0.14 0.49
CA SER A 268 -10.54 1.15 0.32
C SER A 268 -9.99 1.67 1.66
N THR A 269 -9.05 2.61 1.62
CA THR A 269 -8.64 3.37 2.81
C THR A 269 -9.77 4.24 3.38
N GLU A 270 -10.73 4.65 2.55
CA GLU A 270 -11.90 5.42 2.98
C GLU A 270 -12.87 4.51 3.77
N THR A 271 -13.05 3.23 3.39
CA THR A 271 -13.88 2.27 4.15
C THR A 271 -13.23 1.87 5.47
N ALA A 272 -11.91 1.67 5.49
CA ALA A 272 -11.15 1.38 6.70
C ALA A 272 -11.27 2.52 7.73
N LEU A 273 -11.07 3.76 7.28
CA LEU A 273 -11.17 4.94 8.13
C LEU A 273 -12.59 5.11 8.69
N LEU A 274 -13.62 4.97 7.85
CA LEU A 274 -15.01 5.05 8.28
C LEU A 274 -15.35 4.01 9.36
N ALA A 275 -14.93 2.75 9.19
CA ALA A 275 -15.20 1.69 10.15
C ALA A 275 -14.52 1.92 11.52
N VAL A 276 -13.32 2.52 11.56
CA VAL A 276 -12.65 2.91 12.80
C VAL A 276 -13.31 4.13 13.43
N THR A 277 -13.63 5.16 12.62
CA THR A 277 -14.28 6.39 13.07
C THR A 277 -15.67 6.14 13.66
N GLU A 278 -16.47 5.27 13.05
CA GLU A 278 -17.80 4.91 13.57
C GLU A 278 -17.72 4.19 14.93
N LYS A 279 -16.82 3.20 15.07
CA LYS A 279 -16.58 2.52 16.36
C LYS A 279 -16.15 3.50 17.46
N LEU A 280 -15.34 4.51 17.13
CA LEU A 280 -14.95 5.58 18.05
C LEU A 280 -16.11 6.52 18.42
N HIS A 281 -16.98 6.87 17.46
CA HIS A 281 -18.19 7.67 17.74
C HIS A 281 -19.20 6.91 18.61
N ALA A 282 -19.39 5.61 18.38
CA ALA A 282 -20.24 4.76 19.21
C ALA A 282 -19.71 4.66 20.65
N ALA A 283 -18.40 4.41 20.84
CA ALA A 283 -17.77 4.39 22.16
C ALA A 283 -17.92 5.74 22.90
N ARG A 284 -17.65 6.86 22.21
CA ARG A 284 -17.85 8.21 22.76
C ARG A 284 -19.29 8.48 23.17
N SER A 285 -20.26 8.04 22.36
CA SER A 285 -21.69 8.18 22.66
C SER A 285 -22.11 7.37 23.89
N ALA A 286 -21.48 6.20 24.10
CA ALA A 286 -21.61 5.39 25.31
C ALA A 286 -20.78 5.93 26.51
N LYS A 287 -20.16 7.12 26.39
CA LYS A 287 -19.27 7.74 27.40
C LYS A 287 -18.05 6.90 27.77
N LEU A 288 -17.56 6.08 26.82
CA LEU A 288 -16.34 5.29 26.96
C LEU A 288 -15.17 6.00 26.26
N SER A 289 -14.09 6.26 27.00
CA SER A 289 -12.81 6.63 26.38
C SER A 289 -12.23 5.43 25.62
N SER A 290 -11.53 5.71 24.54
CA SER A 290 -11.00 4.71 23.60
C SER A 290 -9.48 4.85 23.47
N ILE A 291 -8.80 3.72 23.25
CA ILE A 291 -7.38 3.70 22.89
C ILE A 291 -7.23 2.93 21.58
N LEU A 292 -6.56 3.55 20.61
CA LEU A 292 -6.34 3.04 19.27
C LEU A 292 -4.85 2.73 19.10
N ILE A 293 -4.55 1.47 18.81
CA ILE A 293 -3.20 0.98 18.50
C ILE A 293 -3.09 0.83 16.98
N LEU A 294 -2.08 1.47 16.38
CA LEU A 294 -1.77 1.37 14.96
C LEU A 294 -0.46 0.58 14.81
N LEU A 295 -0.54 -0.63 14.25
CA LEU A 295 0.59 -1.54 14.09
C LEU A 295 1.15 -1.46 12.65
N ASP A 296 2.48 -1.50 12.52
CA ASP A 296 3.18 -1.52 11.23
C ASP A 296 4.21 -2.66 11.25
N LEU A 297 4.36 -3.39 10.13
CA LEU A 297 5.25 -4.54 10.03
C LEU A 297 6.57 -4.19 9.32
N SER A 298 7.67 -4.67 9.89
CA SER A 298 9.03 -4.55 9.35
C SER A 298 9.20 -5.45 8.14
N ALA A 299 9.13 -4.87 6.94
CA ALA A 299 9.42 -5.53 5.67
C ALA A 299 8.54 -6.76 5.35
N ALA A 300 7.24 -6.70 5.69
CA ALA A 300 6.32 -7.85 5.64
C ALA A 300 6.43 -8.73 4.37
N PHE A 301 6.30 -8.16 3.17
CA PHE A 301 6.36 -8.94 1.91
C PHE A 301 7.71 -9.66 1.71
N ASP A 302 8.78 -9.11 2.27
CA ASP A 302 10.14 -9.65 2.15
C ASP A 302 10.43 -10.71 3.22
N THR A 303 9.55 -10.88 4.22
CA THR A 303 9.79 -11.68 5.44
C THR A 303 8.71 -12.73 5.75
N VAL A 304 7.65 -12.82 4.94
CA VAL A 304 6.62 -13.86 5.05
C VAL A 304 7.23 -15.27 4.93
N ASN A 305 6.90 -16.15 5.89
CA ASN A 305 7.31 -17.55 5.80
C ASN A 305 6.51 -18.30 4.71
N HIS A 306 7.22 -18.80 3.69
CA HIS A 306 6.59 -19.52 2.57
C HIS A 306 5.89 -20.83 2.97
N LYS A 307 6.33 -21.53 4.03
CA LYS A 307 5.68 -22.76 4.50
C LYS A 307 4.32 -22.44 5.10
N THR A 308 4.30 -21.46 6.02
CA THR A 308 3.10 -20.98 6.71
C THR A 308 2.11 -20.33 5.73
N LEU A 309 2.60 -19.65 4.69
CA LEU A 309 1.77 -19.11 3.60
C LEU A 309 1.12 -20.20 2.74
N VAL A 310 1.85 -21.28 2.43
CA VAL A 310 1.35 -22.39 1.60
C VAL A 310 0.43 -23.33 2.37
N HIS A 311 0.59 -23.45 3.70
CA HIS A 311 -0.30 -24.27 4.52
C HIS A 311 -1.65 -23.54 4.73
N PRO A 312 -2.79 -24.03 4.19
CA PRO A 312 -4.03 -23.24 4.14
C PRO A 312 -4.59 -22.86 5.52
N GLN A 313 -4.37 -23.73 6.52
CA GLN A 313 -4.93 -23.55 7.85
C GLN A 313 -4.06 -22.63 8.75
N GLU A 314 -2.75 -22.58 8.52
CA GLU A 314 -1.85 -21.65 9.22
C GLU A 314 -1.93 -20.23 8.62
N SER A 315 -1.90 -20.13 7.30
CA SER A 315 -2.11 -18.85 6.60
C SER A 315 -3.46 -18.22 6.99
N TRP A 316 -4.54 -19.01 7.08
CA TRP A 316 -5.85 -18.53 7.55
C TRP A 316 -5.80 -17.92 8.96
N ASN A 317 -5.05 -18.52 9.89
CA ASN A 317 -4.86 -17.97 11.23
C ASN A 317 -4.06 -16.65 11.23
N LEU A 318 -3.03 -16.55 10.36
CA LEU A 318 -2.30 -15.30 10.14
C LEU A 318 -3.19 -14.16 9.62
N TRP A 319 -3.96 -14.41 8.55
CA TRP A 319 -4.77 -13.37 7.89
C TRP A 319 -5.80 -12.74 8.82
N ASN A 320 -6.51 -13.55 9.63
CA ASN A 320 -7.51 -13.04 10.58
C ASN A 320 -6.87 -12.32 11.78
N SER A 321 -5.72 -12.79 12.29
CA SER A 321 -5.06 -12.12 13.42
C SER A 321 -4.45 -10.77 13.05
N MET A 322 -4.18 -10.53 11.75
CA MET A 322 -3.73 -9.21 11.26
C MET A 322 -4.86 -8.16 11.19
N GLY A 323 -6.13 -8.54 11.45
CA GLY A 323 -7.29 -7.63 11.50
C GLY A 323 -7.51 -6.90 12.84
N MET A 324 -6.65 -7.13 13.85
CA MET A 324 -6.86 -6.67 15.24
C MET A 324 -6.81 -5.14 15.43
N VAL A 325 -7.97 -4.48 15.29
CA VAL A 325 -8.24 -3.19 15.94
C VAL A 325 -8.87 -3.46 17.31
N CYS A 326 -8.04 -3.55 18.35
CA CYS A 326 -8.48 -3.83 19.71
C CYS A 326 -9.25 -2.64 20.32
N PHE A 327 -10.58 -2.74 20.38
CA PHE A 327 -11.41 -1.88 21.23
C PHE A 327 -11.59 -2.55 22.59
N LEU A 328 -11.09 -1.92 23.64
CA LEU A 328 -11.21 -2.38 25.03
C LEU A 328 -12.18 -1.45 25.78
N PRO A 329 -13.47 -1.81 25.91
CA PRO A 329 -14.47 -0.96 26.56
C PRO A 329 -14.26 -0.89 28.08
N GLY A 330 -14.76 0.19 28.70
CA GLY A 330 -14.79 0.36 30.16
C GLY A 330 -13.57 1.08 30.76
N TRP A 331 -12.83 1.87 29.99
CA TRP A 331 -11.65 2.59 30.48
C TRP A 331 -12.02 4.00 30.98
N SER A 332 -12.01 4.19 32.30
CA SER A 332 -12.16 5.49 32.96
C SER A 332 -10.87 6.33 32.87
N LEU A 333 -11.00 7.66 32.94
CA LEU A 333 -9.96 8.59 32.51
C LEU A 333 -8.70 8.59 33.41
N ILE A 334 -7.60 8.04 32.85
CA ILE A 334 -6.22 8.55 32.91
C ILE A 334 -5.79 9.23 34.24
N SER A 335 -5.28 8.44 35.19
CA SER A 335 -4.28 8.91 36.16
C SER A 335 -3.39 7.82 36.76
N ASP A 336 -3.40 6.59 36.22
CA ASP A 336 -2.96 5.40 36.94
C ASP A 336 -1.91 4.56 36.20
N THR A 337 -0.89 4.12 36.92
CA THR A 337 0.23 3.30 36.40
C THR A 337 -0.25 1.95 35.88
N THR A 338 -1.32 1.41 36.47
CA THR A 338 -2.00 0.16 36.06
C THR A 338 -2.39 0.16 34.58
N THR A 339 -2.87 1.29 34.03
CA THR A 339 -3.26 1.37 32.62
C THR A 339 -2.05 1.35 31.69
N SER A 340 -0.98 2.05 32.05
CA SER A 340 0.30 2.03 31.31
C SER A 340 0.93 0.62 31.29
N ALA A 341 0.85 -0.09 32.41
CA ALA A 341 1.27 -1.48 32.53
C ALA A 341 0.43 -2.41 31.64
N ARG A 342 -0.91 -2.31 31.66
CA ARG A 342 -1.81 -3.13 30.83
C ARG A 342 -1.63 -2.92 29.33
N ILE A 343 -1.42 -1.66 28.89
CA ILE A 343 -1.09 -1.38 27.48
C ILE A 343 0.28 -1.95 27.11
N SER A 344 1.27 -1.83 28.01
CA SER A 344 2.62 -2.39 27.78
C SER A 344 2.61 -3.92 27.71
N ALA A 345 1.79 -4.59 28.51
CA ALA A 345 1.58 -6.04 28.44
C ALA A 345 0.94 -6.43 27.10
N CYS A 346 -0.19 -5.80 26.73
CA CYS A 346 -0.88 -6.09 25.46
C CYS A 346 0.04 -5.90 24.23
N LEU A 347 0.89 -4.86 24.21
CA LEU A 347 1.88 -4.69 23.14
C LEU A 347 2.99 -5.75 23.17
N ALA A 348 3.39 -6.24 24.35
CA ALA A 348 4.34 -7.34 24.48
C ALA A 348 3.72 -8.68 24.02
N ASP A 349 2.45 -8.95 24.35
CA ASP A 349 1.69 -10.12 23.91
C ASP A 349 1.56 -10.14 22.38
N ILE A 350 1.17 -9.01 21.77
CA ILE A 350 1.10 -8.83 20.32
C ILE A 350 2.48 -9.04 19.68
N SER A 351 3.55 -8.46 20.25
CA SER A 351 4.91 -8.63 19.73
C SER A 351 5.41 -10.07 19.87
N SER A 352 5.06 -10.78 20.94
CA SER A 352 5.40 -12.18 21.17
C SER A 352 4.67 -13.08 20.16
N TRP A 353 3.35 -12.92 20.03
CA TRP A 353 2.53 -13.63 19.05
C TRP A 353 3.05 -13.40 17.61
N MET A 354 3.33 -12.15 17.25
CA MET A 354 3.89 -11.82 15.92
C MET A 354 5.22 -12.54 15.68
N THR A 355 6.15 -12.47 16.64
CA THR A 355 7.48 -13.07 16.48
C THR A 355 7.41 -14.60 16.38
N ALA A 356 6.50 -15.24 17.15
CA ALA A 356 6.24 -16.68 17.04
C ALA A 356 5.72 -17.10 15.65
N HIS A 357 4.96 -16.23 14.97
CA HIS A 357 4.48 -16.44 13.60
C HIS A 357 5.38 -15.79 12.53
N GLN A 358 6.64 -15.47 12.87
CA GLN A 358 7.65 -14.89 11.97
C GLN A 358 7.24 -13.54 11.35
N LEU A 359 6.42 -12.77 12.07
CA LEU A 359 6.13 -11.38 11.78
C LEU A 359 6.94 -10.48 12.72
N LYS A 360 7.59 -9.44 12.19
CA LYS A 360 8.33 -8.47 12.99
C LYS A 360 7.59 -7.15 13.04
N LEU A 361 7.12 -6.76 14.22
CA LEU A 361 6.58 -5.42 14.47
C LEU A 361 7.64 -4.35 14.15
N ASN A 362 7.21 -3.15 13.81
CA ASN A 362 8.07 -1.99 13.61
C ASN A 362 7.79 -0.91 14.66
N PRO A 363 8.57 -0.84 15.76
CA PRO A 363 8.40 0.18 16.80
C PRO A 363 8.44 1.62 16.27
N SER A 364 9.20 1.90 15.21
CA SER A 364 9.34 3.25 14.63
C SER A 364 8.12 3.76 13.86
N LYS A 365 7.15 2.88 13.56
CA LYS A 365 5.87 3.22 12.91
C LYS A 365 4.66 2.60 13.62
N THR A 366 4.85 2.14 14.86
CA THR A 366 3.75 1.73 15.73
C THR A 366 3.32 2.96 16.53
N GLU A 367 2.04 3.32 16.44
CA GLU A 367 1.50 4.53 17.09
C GLU A 367 0.40 4.16 18.09
N LEU A 368 0.35 4.87 19.21
CA LEU A 368 -0.68 4.74 20.25
C LEU A 368 -1.43 6.07 20.38
N LEU A 369 -2.75 6.04 20.19
CA LEU A 369 -3.62 7.22 20.28
C LEU A 369 -4.65 7.04 21.39
N ILE A 370 -4.63 7.95 22.37
CA ILE A 370 -5.61 8.02 23.45
C ILE A 370 -6.70 9.02 23.07
N ILE A 371 -7.96 8.57 23.08
CA ILE A 371 -9.12 9.32 22.61
C ILE A 371 -10.12 9.42 23.78
N PRO A 372 -10.19 10.57 24.48
CA PRO A 372 -10.97 10.73 25.70
C PRO A 372 -12.49 10.78 25.45
#